data_AF-A0A523YP35-F1
#
_entry.id   AF-A0A523YP35-F1
#
_cell.length_a   1.000
_cell.length_b   1.000
_cell.length_c   1.000
_cell.angle_alpha   90.00
_cell.angle_beta   90.00
_cell.angle_gamma   90.00
#
_symmetry.space_group_name_H-M   'P 1'
#
loop_
_entity.id
_entity.type
_entity.pdbx_description
1 polymer ?
#
loop_
_entity_poly.entity_id
_entity_poly.type
_entity_poly.pdbx_seq_one_letter_code
_entity_poly.pdbx_strand_id
1 'polypeptide(L)'
;MARKKINETTKQKVIKAHASGQSMRKIAKEFGVGLSSVHRIVKEKDLQKGQKKITKKKDNIERKKRIEELEKRIAELENKIFDLDSKKG
;
A
#
# COMPACT_ATOMS: atom_id res chain seq x y z
N MET A 1 22.94 22.34 17.94
CA MET A 1 21.50 22.35 18.30
C MET A 1 20.95 20.92 18.22
N ALA A 2 20.58 20.34 19.37
CA ALA A 2 20.08 18.97 19.44
C ALA A 2 18.73 18.84 18.69
N ARG A 3 18.69 17.99 17.67
CA ARG A 3 17.47 17.70 16.91
C ARG A 3 16.52 16.93 17.83
N LYS A 4 15.56 17.62 18.48
CA LYS A 4 14.44 16.98 19.18
C LYS A 4 13.75 16.05 18.18
N LYS A 5 13.82 14.74 18.41
CA LYS A 5 13.13 13.71 17.61
C LYS A 5 11.65 14.10 17.58
N ILE A 6 11.15 14.50 16.41
CA ILE A 6 9.73 14.80 16.23
C ILE A 6 8.97 13.49 16.44
N ASN A 7 8.09 13.50 17.44
CA ASN A 7 7.24 12.37 17.78
C ASN A 7 6.43 11.91 16.56
N GLU A 8 6.39 10.60 16.36
CA GLU A 8 5.74 9.94 15.23
C GLU A 8 4.23 10.23 15.20
N THR A 9 3.64 10.44 16.38
CA THR A 9 2.25 10.87 16.58
C THR A 9 1.99 12.25 15.97
N THR A 10 2.90 13.21 16.12
CA THR A 10 2.77 14.56 15.54
C THR A 10 2.86 14.50 14.02
N LYS A 11 3.73 13.64 13.47
CA LYS A 11 3.80 13.43 12.01
C LYS A 11 2.46 12.97 11.46
N GLN A 12 1.82 12.00 12.10
CA GLN A 12 0.51 11.49 11.65
C GLN A 12 -0.59 12.56 11.70
N LYS A 13 -0.58 13.43 12.73
CA LYS A 13 -1.54 14.53 12.83
C LYS A 13 -1.35 15.57 11.71
N VAL A 14 -0.11 16.00 11.47
CA VAL A 14 0.27 16.91 10.36
C VAL A 14 -0.20 16.35 9.01
N ILE A 15 0.01 15.05 8.81
CA ILE A 15 -0.38 14.32 7.62
C ILE A 15 -1.91 14.31 7.41
N LYS A 16 -2.68 14.10 8.48
CA LYS A 16 -4.16 14.08 8.42
C LYS A 16 -4.70 15.48 8.14
N ALA A 17 -4.15 16.48 8.81
CA ALA A 17 -4.49 17.89 8.62
C ALA A 17 -4.20 18.39 7.19
N HIS A 18 -3.08 17.96 6.59
CA HIS A 18 -2.81 18.27 5.19
C HIS A 18 -3.78 17.54 4.24
N ALA A 19 -4.14 16.29 4.55
CA ALA A 19 -5.10 15.53 3.75
C ALA A 19 -6.54 16.10 3.82
N SER A 20 -6.90 16.82 4.89
CA SER A 20 -8.17 17.54 5.01
C SER A 20 -8.15 18.92 4.36
N GLY A 21 -7.06 19.31 3.68
CA GLY A 21 -6.96 20.56 2.93
C GLY A 21 -6.51 21.77 3.75
N GLN A 22 -6.05 21.60 5.00
CA GLN A 22 -5.50 22.71 5.77
C GLN A 22 -4.14 23.16 5.20
N SER A 23 -3.90 24.47 5.23
CA SER A 23 -2.62 25.03 4.77
C SER A 23 -1.47 24.65 5.70
N MET A 24 -0.29 24.36 5.12
CA MET A 24 0.91 23.97 5.88
C MET A 24 1.29 24.97 6.97
N ARG A 25 1.02 26.26 6.76
CA ARG A 25 1.29 27.33 7.72
C ARG A 25 0.37 27.27 8.94
N LYS A 26 -0.91 26.91 8.74
CA LYS A 26 -1.88 26.71 9.81
C LYS A 26 -1.53 25.47 10.63
N ILE A 27 -1.19 24.38 9.95
CA ILE A 27 -0.74 23.12 10.56
C ILE A 27 0.53 23.34 11.40
N ALA A 28 1.50 24.09 10.89
CA ALA A 28 2.73 24.42 11.61
C ALA A 28 2.44 25.13 12.95
N LYS A 29 1.54 26.12 12.93
CA LYS A 29 1.12 26.85 14.13
C LYS A 29 0.36 25.95 15.11
N GLU A 30 -0.60 25.19 14.60
CA GLU A 30 -1.50 24.35 15.41
C GLU A 30 -0.76 23.23 16.14
N PHE A 31 0.24 22.62 15.50
CA PHE A 31 1.01 21.52 16.08
C PHE A 31 2.36 21.96 16.67
N GLY A 32 2.70 23.25 16.63
CA GLY A 32 3.98 23.77 17.13
C GLY A 32 5.19 23.21 16.38
N VAL A 33 5.02 22.90 15.09
CA VAL A 33 6.06 22.29 14.25
C VAL A 33 6.55 23.32 13.24
N GLY A 34 7.88 23.37 13.02
CA GLY A 34 8.45 24.24 11.99
C GLY A 34 7.90 23.93 10.59
N LEU A 35 7.71 24.97 9.78
CA LEU A 35 7.16 24.84 8.42
C LEU A 35 8.01 23.91 7.53
N SER A 36 9.33 23.95 7.70
CA SER A 36 10.28 23.04 7.04
C SER A 36 10.04 21.57 7.41
N SER A 37 9.74 21.31 8.68
CA SER A 37 9.40 19.97 9.17
C SER A 37 8.06 19.49 8.62
N VAL A 38 7.04 20.36 8.55
CA VAL A 38 5.75 20.04 7.92
C VAL A 38 5.95 19.67 6.45
N HIS A 39 6.69 20.49 5.70
CA HIS A 39 6.99 20.23 4.29
C HIS A 39 7.71 18.89 4.08
N ARG A 40 8.72 18.60 4.92
CA ARG A 40 9.44 17.33 4.88
C ARG A 40 8.53 16.13 5.16
N ILE A 41 7.67 16.21 6.17
CA ILE A 41 6.75 15.14 6.57
C ILE A 41 5.76 14.83 5.44
N VAL A 42 5.20 15.87 4.80
CA VAL A 42 4.27 15.70 3.68
C VAL A 42 4.97 15.04 2.49
N LYS A 43 6.15 15.55 2.11
CA LYS A 43 6.93 14.99 1.01
C LYS A 43 7.33 13.52 1.24
N GLU A 44 7.85 13.18 2.43
CA GLU A 44 8.20 11.79 2.77
C GLU A 44 6.98 10.84 2.68
N LYS A 45 5.78 11.30 3.07
CA LYS A 45 4.56 10.50 2.95
C LYS A 45 4.15 10.26 1.50
N ASP A 46 4.25 11.25 0.62
CA ASP A 46 3.85 11.10 -0.78
C ASP A 46 4.74 10.10 -1.53
N LEU A 47 6.05 10.11 -1.24
CA LEU A 47 6.97 9.08 -1.71
C LEU A 47 6.59 7.68 -1.19
N GLN A 48 6.28 7.55 0.11
CA GLN A 48 5.85 6.27 0.69
C GLN A 48 4.50 5.78 0.15
N LYS A 49 3.55 6.67 -0.11
CA LYS A 49 2.25 6.33 -0.73
C LYS A 49 2.44 5.83 -2.16
N GLY A 50 3.32 6.46 -2.93
CA GLY A 50 3.68 6.01 -4.27
C GLY A 50 4.26 4.60 -4.25
N GLN A 51 5.23 4.35 -3.38
CA GLN A 51 5.86 3.04 -3.24
C GLN A 51 4.87 1.95 -2.79
N LYS A 52 4.00 2.22 -1.80
CA LYS A 52 2.97 1.27 -1.35
C LYS A 52 1.92 0.94 -2.42
N LYS A 53 1.61 1.87 -3.34
CA LYS A 53 0.72 1.60 -4.48
C LYS A 53 1.40 0.71 -5.52
N ILE A 54 2.70 0.90 -5.74
CA ILE A 54 3.48 0.11 -6.71
C ILE A 54 3.63 -1.33 -6.22
N THR A 55 3.93 -1.55 -4.95
CA THR A 55 4.03 -2.91 -4.37
C THR A 55 2.69 -3.64 -4.43
N LYS A 56 1.59 -3.01 -4.01
CA LYS A 56 0.24 -3.60 -4.10
C LYS A 56 -0.17 -3.97 -5.53
N LYS A 57 0.25 -3.19 -6.54
CA LYS A 57 0.00 -3.52 -7.95
C LYS A 57 0.78 -4.77 -8.39
N LYS A 58 2.05 -4.89 -7.98
CA LYS A 58 2.87 -6.08 -8.28
C LYS A 58 2.27 -7.33 -7.65
N ASP A 59 1.87 -7.26 -6.38
CA ASP A 59 1.26 -8.39 -5.66
C ASP A 59 -0.04 -8.86 -6.31
N ASN A 60 -0.87 -7.93 -6.80
CA ASN A 60 -2.11 -8.27 -7.51
C ASN A 60 -1.85 -8.93 -8.87
N ILE A 61 -0.82 -8.51 -9.60
CA ILE A 61 -0.46 -9.14 -10.88
C ILE A 61 0.02 -10.58 -10.64
N GLU A 62 0.84 -10.78 -9.61
CA GLU A 62 1.35 -12.11 -9.27
C GLU A 62 0.23 -13.05 -8.79
N ARG A 63 -0.71 -12.55 -7.99
CA ARG A 63 -1.90 -13.32 -7.59
C ARG A 63 -2.76 -13.73 -8.78
N LYS A 64 -3.02 -12.81 -9.72
CA LYS A 64 -3.80 -13.12 -10.93
C LYS A 64 -3.16 -14.23 -11.76
N LYS A 65 -1.84 -14.19 -11.95
CA LYS A 65 -1.12 -15.26 -12.66
C LYS A 65 -1.24 -16.61 -11.97
N ARG A 66 -1.10 -16.64 -10.63
CA ARG A 66 -1.30 -17.88 -9.86
C ARG A 66 -2.72 -18.43 -9.97
N ILE A 67 -3.73 -17.57 -9.95
CA ILE A 67 -5.13 -17.99 -10.12
C ILE A 67 -5.32 -18.64 -11.50
N GLU A 68 -4.84 -17.99 -12.56
CA GLU A 68 -4.95 -18.53 -13.92
C GLU A 68 -4.23 -19.87 -14.10
N GLU A 69 -3.07 -20.04 -13.46
CA GLU A 69 -2.33 -21.31 -13.48
C GLU A 69 -3.07 -22.43 -12.72
N LEU A 70 -3.67 -22.11 -11.57
CA LEU A 70 -4.48 -23.06 -10.82
C LEU A 70 -5.74 -23.46 -11.56
N GLU A 71 -6.42 -22.52 -12.23
CA GLU A 71 -7.59 -22.79 -13.06
C GLU A 71 -7.27 -23.77 -14.21
N LYS A 72 -6.14 -23.58 -14.90
CA LYS A 72 -5.68 -24.52 -15.93
C LYS A 72 -5.42 -25.91 -15.36
N ARG A 73 -4.76 -25.98 -14.19
CA ARG A 73 -4.45 -27.24 -13.54
C ARG A 73 -5.70 -27.98 -13.04
N ILE A 74 -6.73 -27.25 -12.61
CA ILE A 74 -8.03 -27.83 -12.25
C ILE A 74 -8.68 -28.45 -13.49
N ALA A 75 -8.74 -27.74 -14.61
CA ALA A 75 -9.32 -28.27 -15.85
C ALA A 75 -8.58 -29.54 -16.35
N GLU A 76 -7.25 -29.58 -16.24
CA GLU A 76 -6.47 -30.79 -16.56
C GLU A 76 -6.79 -31.97 -15.63
N LEU A 77 -7.01 -31.71 -14.34
CA LEU A 77 -7.35 -32.74 -13.36
C LEU A 77 -8.79 -33.24 -13.57
N GLU A 78 -9.73 -32.35 -13.89
CA GLU A 78 -11.10 -32.71 -14.23
C GLU A 78 -11.15 -33.64 -15.45
N ASN A 79 -10.40 -33.33 -16.51
CA ASN A 79 -10.30 -34.20 -17.67
C ASN A 79 -9.70 -35.58 -17.33
N LYS A 80 -8.67 -35.62 -16.48
CA LYS A 80 -8.08 -36.90 -16.03
C LYS A 80 -9.05 -37.74 -15.19
N ILE A 81 -9.85 -37.11 -14.34
CA ILE A 81 -10.89 -37.80 -13.57
C ILE A 81 -11.92 -38.40 -14.52
N PHE A 82 -12.39 -37.61 -15.50
CA PHE A 82 -13.34 -38.07 -16.51
C PHE A 82 -12.83 -39.29 -17.32
N ASP A 83 -11.56 -39.25 -17.74
CA ASP A 83 -10.93 -40.38 -18.45
C ASP A 83 -10.80 -41.64 -17.59
N LEU A 84 -10.54 -41.48 -16.29
CA LEU A 84 -10.42 -42.60 -15.35
C LEU A 84 -11.78 -43.22 -15.01
N ASP A 85 -12.82 -42.41 -14.87
CA ASP A 85 -14.19 -42.87 -14.66
C ASP A 85 -14.73 -43.60 -15.90
N SER A 86 -14.39 -43.11 -17.10
CA SER A 86 -14.77 -43.75 -18.37
C SER A 86 -14.10 -45.11 -18.61
N LYS A 87 -12.95 -45.38 -17.97
CA LYS A 87 -12.22 -46.66 -18.06
C LYS A 87 -12.58 -47.66 -16.96
N LYS A 88 -13.34 -47.24 -15.95
CA LYS A 88 -13.85 -48.11 -14.87
C LYS A 88 -15.26 -48.67 -15.14
N GLY A 89 -15.92 -48.22 -16.21
CA GLY A 89 -17.20 -48.74 -16.70
C GLY A 89 -17.04 -49.86 -17.72
#